data_AF-A0A090WZQ0-F1
#
_entry.id   AF-A0A090WZQ0-F1
#
_cell.length_a   1.000
_cell.length_b   1.000
_cell.length_c   1.000
_cell.angle_alpha   90.00
_cell.angle_beta   90.00
_cell.angle_gamma   90.00
#
_symmetry.space_group_name_H-M   'P 1'
#
loop_
_entity.id
_entity.type
_entity.pdbx_description
1 polymer ?
#
loop_
_entity_poly.entity_id
_entity_poly.type
_entity_poly.pdbx_seq_one_letter_code
_entity_poly.pdbx_strand_id
1 'polypeptide(L)'
;MFSYDSFAEKFTTNPQLKLSLIVSGPIPHGQQNYYRDLKEDFTNFLKELPKEYKSRVLLGFLFSEFDKNEFKKKYKKPLNIEQLYDVASLILLPSQTEGRGLPIIEAAACGTPIFCRQYEPREVYDQVIGRHLDESLRLNVLEFKGSKVPKLLAEKICDHVFYPQNRMVDVTHNRSVINKRYSIESLEKNMRYILERMCLQLDALGSEDNTQVVTLLKEYKKSVDFENEDLNAILNKKTRHYLPGYGRLSFMLYLKSLIDPSFFRVEEQLVKGKVMRYARMMENDIPDLVNTNLQQIHKYYNAIDDIFKYVDGEISTRHDHALTYRHRNKKSFAYQAFTYQEVTGLVNMIYNDIFKPQHLADLTLAPQFFADWELALFQLTNSKYLGIDDRKILTTNLKKNVPKGYFPDDTLNMS
;
A
#
# COMPACT_ATOMS: atom_id res chain seq x y z
N MET A 1 -18.08 25.75 25.60
CA MET A 1 -17.82 27.07 24.97
C MET A 1 -18.09 28.21 25.95
N PHE A 2 -19.27 28.32 26.55
CA PHE A 2 -19.58 29.38 27.53
C PHE A 2 -18.74 29.36 28.82
N SER A 3 -18.09 28.23 29.13
CA SER A 3 -17.10 28.12 30.20
C SER A 3 -15.76 28.81 29.88
N TYR A 4 -15.60 29.42 28.70
CA TYR A 4 -14.38 30.09 28.27
C TYR A 4 -14.63 31.59 28.13
N ASP A 5 -13.80 32.37 28.82
CA ASP A 5 -13.98 33.82 28.96
C ASP A 5 -14.04 34.53 27.60
N SER A 6 -13.19 34.15 26.64
CA SER A 6 -13.17 34.77 25.30
C SER A 6 -14.47 34.59 24.52
N PHE A 7 -15.13 33.44 24.65
CA PHE A 7 -16.42 33.19 24.02
C PHE A 7 -17.54 33.94 24.77
N ALA A 8 -17.54 33.83 26.10
CA ALA A 8 -18.55 34.47 26.95
C ALA A 8 -18.51 35.99 26.83
N GLU A 9 -17.33 36.60 26.80
CA GLU A 9 -17.12 38.03 26.60
C GLU A 9 -17.71 38.46 25.25
N LYS A 10 -17.35 37.81 24.14
CA LYS A 10 -17.92 38.12 22.82
C LYS A 10 -19.43 37.98 22.76
N PHE A 11 -19.99 36.97 23.44
CA PHE A 11 -21.43 36.77 23.51
C PHE A 11 -22.11 37.85 24.36
N THR A 12 -21.45 38.33 25.41
CA THR A 12 -21.94 39.44 26.26
C THR A 12 -21.91 40.77 25.52
N THR A 13 -20.77 41.10 24.89
CA THR A 13 -20.55 42.38 24.22
C THR A 13 -21.41 42.55 22.96
N ASN A 14 -21.94 41.46 22.39
CA ASN A 14 -22.79 41.49 21.20
C ASN A 14 -24.21 40.94 21.48
N PRO A 15 -25.15 41.76 21.98
CA PRO A 15 -26.50 41.32 22.33
C PRO A 15 -27.31 40.70 21.18
N GLN A 16 -26.98 41.06 19.93
CA GLN A 16 -27.65 40.56 18.73
C GLN A 16 -27.16 39.17 18.31
N LEU A 17 -26.01 38.72 18.81
CA LEU A 17 -25.44 37.43 18.44
C LEU A 17 -26.31 36.29 18.99
N LYS A 18 -26.69 35.35 18.12
CA LYS A 18 -27.45 34.15 18.48
C LYS A 18 -26.61 32.91 18.17
N LEU A 19 -26.75 31.89 19.00
CA LEU A 19 -26.16 30.57 18.78
C LEU A 19 -27.29 29.59 18.45
N SER A 20 -27.31 29.09 17.21
CA SER A 20 -28.28 28.09 16.77
C SER A 20 -27.59 26.75 16.56
N LEU A 21 -28.01 25.73 17.32
CA LEU A 21 -27.62 24.35 17.14
C LEU A 21 -28.67 23.67 16.28
N ILE A 22 -28.29 23.23 15.08
CA ILE A 22 -29.20 22.55 14.17
C ILE A 22 -28.76 21.10 14.05
N VAL A 23 -29.63 20.19 14.48
CA VAL A 23 -29.43 18.74 14.33
C VAL A 23 -30.11 18.28 13.05
N SER A 24 -29.30 17.89 12.07
CA SER A 24 -29.75 17.30 10.80
C SER A 24 -29.65 15.77 10.83
N GLY A 25 -30.26 15.12 9.85
CA GLY A 25 -30.30 13.66 9.70
C GLY A 25 -31.64 13.03 10.12
N PRO A 26 -31.94 11.82 9.64
CA PRO A 26 -33.19 11.14 9.93
C PRO A 26 -33.26 10.68 11.39
N ILE A 27 -34.47 10.48 11.91
CA ILE A 27 -34.68 9.77 13.19
C ILE A 27 -34.70 8.27 12.88
N PRO A 28 -33.68 7.49 13.28
CA PRO A 28 -33.73 6.04 13.09
C PRO A 28 -34.79 5.43 14.01
N HIS A 29 -35.49 4.39 13.52
CA HIS A 29 -36.39 3.61 14.36
C HIS A 29 -35.61 3.04 15.56
N GLY A 30 -36.09 3.32 16.78
CA GLY A 30 -35.45 2.88 18.03
C GLY A 30 -34.59 3.92 18.75
N GLN A 31 -34.32 5.08 18.14
CA GLN A 31 -33.50 6.15 18.75
C GLN A 31 -34.32 7.33 19.31
N GLN A 32 -35.64 7.17 19.47
CA GLN A 32 -36.50 8.24 19.99
C GLN A 32 -36.09 8.72 21.39
N ASN A 33 -35.63 7.80 22.26
CA ASN A 33 -35.16 8.13 23.59
C ASN A 33 -33.95 9.06 23.55
N TYR A 34 -33.01 8.85 22.62
CA TYR A 34 -31.83 9.70 22.46
C TYR A 34 -32.19 11.17 22.23
N TYR A 35 -33.20 11.45 21.41
CA TYR A 35 -33.65 12.83 21.18
C TYR A 35 -34.38 13.44 22.38
N ARG A 36 -35.06 12.60 23.18
CA ARG A 36 -35.65 13.04 24.44
C ARG A 36 -34.56 13.43 25.44
N ASP A 37 -33.55 12.57 25.58
CA ASP A 37 -32.40 12.79 26.44
C ASP A 37 -31.63 14.05 25.99
N LEU A 38 -31.41 14.24 24.68
CA LEU A 38 -30.77 15.43 24.14
C LEU A 38 -31.56 16.72 24.45
N LYS A 39 -32.90 16.66 24.41
CA LYS A 39 -33.75 17.79 24.78
C LYS A 39 -33.66 18.08 26.28
N GLU A 40 -33.62 17.06 27.12
CA GLU A 40 -33.42 17.19 28.56
C GLU A 40 -32.05 17.79 28.89
N ASP A 41 -30.99 17.29 28.26
CA ASP A 41 -29.62 17.79 28.37
C ASP A 41 -29.52 19.25 27.93
N PHE A 42 -30.13 19.62 26.80
CA PHE A 42 -30.17 21.00 26.34
C PHE A 42 -30.94 21.90 27.31
N THR A 43 -32.03 21.40 27.89
CA THR A 43 -32.81 22.13 28.90
C THR A 43 -31.99 22.37 30.17
N ASN A 44 -31.24 21.37 30.61
CA ASN A 44 -30.35 21.49 31.77
C ASN A 44 -29.19 22.45 31.48
N PHE A 45 -28.58 22.36 30.31
CA PHE A 45 -27.59 23.31 29.83
C PHE A 45 -28.10 24.76 29.84
N LEU A 46 -29.33 25.01 29.36
CA LEU A 46 -29.93 26.36 29.43
C LEU A 46 -30.17 26.83 30.87
N LYS A 47 -30.36 25.93 31.85
CA LYS A 47 -30.49 26.32 33.27
C LYS A 47 -29.18 26.88 33.81
N GLU A 48 -28.05 26.29 33.42
CA GLU A 48 -26.70 26.69 33.83
C GLU A 48 -26.25 28.04 33.24
N LEU A 49 -26.81 28.46 32.10
CA LEU A 49 -26.45 29.73 31.47
C LEU A 49 -27.02 30.96 32.22
N PRO A 50 -26.34 32.12 32.15
CA PRO A 50 -26.90 33.41 32.57
C PRO A 50 -28.25 33.71 31.90
N LYS A 51 -29.16 34.37 32.63
CA LYS A 51 -30.54 34.66 32.16
C LYS A 51 -30.57 35.37 30.80
N GLU A 52 -29.63 36.28 30.57
CA GLU A 52 -29.51 37.07 29.34
C GLU A 52 -29.15 36.23 28.10
N TYR A 53 -28.53 35.06 28.28
CA TYR A 53 -28.11 34.21 27.17
C TYR A 53 -29.20 33.24 26.72
N LYS A 54 -30.11 32.86 27.61
CA LYS A 54 -31.07 31.76 27.38
C LYS A 54 -31.95 31.99 26.14
N SER A 55 -32.38 33.22 25.90
CA SER A 55 -33.22 33.59 24.75
C SER A 55 -32.45 33.64 23.43
N ARG A 56 -31.12 33.55 23.47
CA ARG A 56 -30.21 33.68 22.31
C ARG A 56 -29.54 32.37 21.92
N VAL A 57 -29.76 31.29 22.68
CA VAL A 57 -29.25 29.95 22.38
C VAL A 57 -30.42 29.05 22.00
N LEU A 58 -30.41 28.57 20.75
CA LEU A 58 -31.52 27.87 20.12
C LEU A 58 -31.10 26.46 19.72
N LEU A 59 -32.02 25.51 19.85
CA LEU A 59 -31.88 24.14 19.34
C LEU A 59 -33.00 23.86 18.34
N GLY A 60 -32.63 23.44 17.14
CA GLY A 60 -33.54 23.07 16.07
C GLY A 60 -33.26 21.66 15.57
N PHE A 61 -34.32 20.95 15.18
CA PHE A 61 -34.23 19.63 14.57
C PHE A 61 -34.82 19.68 13.17
N LEU A 62 -34.07 19.22 12.18
CA LEU A 62 -34.55 19.14 10.79
C LEU A 62 -35.10 17.76 10.43
N PHE A 63 -34.66 16.70 11.11
CA PHE A 63 -35.13 15.31 10.94
C PHE A 63 -35.23 14.84 9.48
N SER A 64 -34.31 15.29 8.60
CA SER A 64 -34.35 15.04 7.15
C SER A 64 -35.66 15.43 6.45
N GLU A 65 -36.41 16.38 7.01
CA GLU A 65 -37.67 16.85 6.41
C GLU A 65 -37.43 17.43 5.01
N PHE A 66 -36.30 18.13 4.82
CA PHE A 66 -35.93 18.71 3.54
C PHE A 66 -35.59 17.67 2.46
N ASP A 67 -35.31 16.42 2.85
CA ASP A 67 -35.06 15.32 1.91
C ASP A 67 -36.36 14.75 1.31
N LYS A 68 -37.50 14.96 1.99
CA LYS A 68 -38.80 14.42 1.59
C LYS A 68 -39.31 15.05 0.30
N ASN A 69 -39.92 14.21 -0.55
CA ASN A 69 -40.51 14.64 -1.83
C ASN A 69 -41.59 15.72 -1.64
N GLU A 70 -42.37 15.66 -0.54
CA GLU A 70 -43.39 16.66 -0.22
C GLU A 70 -42.78 18.04 0.04
N PHE A 71 -41.70 18.09 0.83
CA PHE A 71 -40.96 19.34 1.08
C PHE A 71 -40.38 19.89 -0.23
N LYS A 72 -39.73 19.04 -1.03
CA LYS A 72 -39.15 19.44 -2.32
C LYS A 72 -40.18 19.99 -3.31
N LYS A 73 -41.41 19.48 -3.30
CA LYS A 73 -42.53 19.98 -4.12
C LYS A 73 -43.11 21.31 -3.61
N LYS A 74 -43.09 21.53 -2.29
CA LYS A 74 -43.68 22.71 -1.65
C LYS A 74 -42.90 24.00 -1.93
N TYR A 75 -41.59 23.91 -2.12
CA TYR A 75 -40.71 25.07 -2.28
C TYR A 75 -40.07 25.09 -3.67
N LYS A 76 -40.09 26.26 -4.35
CA LYS A 76 -39.48 26.42 -5.70
C LYS A 76 -37.96 26.15 -5.72
N LYS A 77 -37.29 26.43 -4.60
CA LYS A 77 -35.86 26.15 -4.36
C LYS A 77 -35.76 25.50 -2.97
N PRO A 78 -35.95 24.18 -2.86
CA PRO A 78 -35.87 23.52 -1.56
C PRO A 78 -34.44 23.57 -1.03
N LEU A 79 -34.31 23.72 0.28
CA LEU A 79 -33.03 23.60 0.98
C LEU A 79 -32.42 22.22 0.73
N ASN A 80 -31.13 22.16 0.42
CA ASN A 80 -30.37 20.91 0.36
C ASN A 80 -29.28 20.86 1.46
N ILE A 81 -28.66 19.70 1.64
CA ILE A 81 -27.63 19.51 2.66
C ILE A 81 -26.40 20.40 2.41
N GLU A 82 -26.01 20.61 1.15
CA GLU A 82 -24.89 21.48 0.78
C GLU A 82 -25.12 22.92 1.23
N GLN A 83 -26.31 23.47 1.00
CA GLN A 83 -26.69 24.80 1.48
C GLN A 83 -26.70 24.86 3.00
N LEU A 84 -27.09 23.78 3.69
CA LEU A 84 -27.02 23.73 5.15
C LEU A 84 -25.57 23.79 5.65
N TYR A 85 -24.65 23.07 4.99
CA TYR A 85 -23.23 23.14 5.30
C TYR A 85 -22.65 24.54 5.01
N ASP A 86 -23.02 25.13 3.87
CA ASP A 86 -22.50 26.43 3.40
C ASP A 86 -22.90 27.60 4.32
N VAL A 87 -24.12 27.58 4.89
CA VAL A 87 -24.57 28.63 5.83
C VAL A 87 -24.09 28.41 7.27
N ALA A 88 -23.58 27.22 7.59
CA ALA A 88 -23.13 26.90 8.94
C ALA A 88 -21.77 27.54 9.25
N SER A 89 -21.60 28.05 10.46
CA SER A 89 -20.28 28.56 10.90
C SER A 89 -19.33 27.45 11.33
N LEU A 90 -19.85 26.26 11.65
CA LEU A 90 -19.10 25.11 12.13
C LEU A 90 -19.95 23.85 11.99
N ILE A 91 -19.37 22.77 11.48
CA ILE A 91 -19.99 21.44 11.44
C ILE A 91 -19.49 20.60 12.60
N LEU A 92 -20.43 20.00 13.34
CA LEU A 92 -20.16 19.15 14.49
C LEU A 92 -20.48 17.69 14.13
N LEU A 93 -19.46 16.83 14.16
CA LEU A 93 -19.58 15.39 13.92
C LEU A 93 -19.08 14.61 15.14
N PRO A 94 -19.86 14.55 16.24
CA PRO A 94 -19.45 13.92 17.50
C PRO A 94 -19.58 12.40 17.51
N SER A 95 -19.97 11.78 16.39
CA SER A 95 -20.27 10.35 16.28
C SER A 95 -19.09 9.48 16.72
N GLN A 96 -19.38 8.44 17.49
CA GLN A 96 -18.38 7.45 17.90
C GLN A 96 -18.05 6.46 16.79
N THR A 97 -19.02 6.22 15.91
CA THR A 97 -18.90 5.29 14.80
C THR A 97 -19.45 5.93 13.54
N GLU A 98 -18.76 5.76 12.42
CA GLU A 98 -19.22 6.20 11.10
C GLU A 98 -18.99 5.12 10.06
N GLY A 99 -19.86 5.07 9.05
CA GLY A 99 -19.73 4.11 7.96
C GLY A 99 -18.59 4.46 7.01
N ARG A 100 -18.75 5.58 6.30
CA ARG A 100 -17.82 6.02 5.23
C ARG A 100 -17.20 7.39 5.47
N GLY A 101 -17.62 8.12 6.51
CA GLY A 101 -17.11 9.46 6.81
C GLY A 101 -17.49 10.54 5.78
N LEU A 102 -18.53 10.31 4.97
CA LEU A 102 -18.99 11.26 3.95
C LEU A 102 -19.30 12.66 4.49
N PRO A 103 -19.89 12.84 5.69
CA PRO A 103 -20.15 14.18 6.22
C PRO A 103 -18.90 15.05 6.37
N ILE A 104 -17.73 14.45 6.65
CA ILE A 104 -16.46 15.19 6.69
C ILE A 104 -16.09 15.69 5.30
N ILE A 105 -16.23 14.83 4.29
CA ILE A 105 -15.90 15.13 2.89
C ILE A 105 -16.83 16.23 2.35
N GLU A 106 -18.13 16.11 2.61
CA GLU A 106 -19.16 17.08 2.21
C GLU A 106 -18.92 18.45 2.85
N ALA A 107 -18.70 18.50 4.17
CA ALA A 107 -18.43 19.76 4.86
C ALA A 107 -17.12 20.41 4.38
N ALA A 108 -16.09 19.60 4.09
CA ALA A 108 -14.82 20.08 3.55
C ALA A 108 -14.98 20.65 2.13
N ALA A 109 -15.85 20.05 1.31
CA ALA A 109 -16.18 20.56 -0.02
C ALA A 109 -16.88 21.93 0.06
N CYS A 110 -17.82 22.09 0.99
CA CYS A 110 -18.47 23.37 1.27
C CYS A 110 -17.49 24.41 1.84
N GLY A 111 -16.32 24.01 2.33
CA GLY A 111 -15.34 24.92 2.93
C GLY A 111 -15.72 25.35 4.34
N THR A 112 -16.56 24.58 5.01
CA THR A 112 -17.02 24.87 6.37
C THR A 112 -16.08 24.21 7.37
N PRO A 113 -15.68 24.90 8.46
CA PRO A 113 -14.87 24.29 9.51
C PRO A 113 -15.53 23.04 10.09
N ILE A 114 -14.74 21.99 10.31
CA ILE A 114 -15.22 20.69 10.77
C ILE A 114 -14.63 20.41 12.13
N PHE A 115 -15.50 20.20 13.11
CA PHE A 115 -15.14 19.61 14.39
C PHE A 115 -15.70 18.21 14.49
N CYS A 116 -14.81 17.22 14.55
CA CYS A 116 -15.20 15.82 14.52
C CYS A 116 -14.53 15.01 15.60
N ARG A 117 -15.19 13.92 16.01
CA ARG A 117 -14.53 12.89 16.79
C ARG A 117 -13.67 12.03 15.87
N GLN A 118 -12.56 11.55 16.41
CA GLN A 118 -11.89 10.35 15.92
C GLN A 118 -12.81 9.13 16.09
N TYR A 119 -13.67 8.88 15.09
CA TYR A 119 -14.65 7.79 15.11
C TYR A 119 -14.02 6.44 14.75
N GLU A 120 -14.75 5.37 15.09
CA GLU A 120 -14.47 3.99 14.66
C GLU A 120 -15.28 3.62 13.40
N PRO A 121 -14.77 2.76 12.50
CA PRO A 121 -13.44 2.14 12.56
C PRO A 121 -12.31 3.14 12.28
N ARG A 122 -11.23 3.05 13.07
CA ARG A 122 -10.07 3.94 12.96
C ARG A 122 -9.49 4.03 11.55
N GLU A 123 -9.41 2.90 10.86
CA GLU A 123 -8.87 2.82 9.50
C GLU A 123 -9.67 3.69 8.53
N VAL A 124 -11.00 3.69 8.64
CA VAL A 124 -11.88 4.53 7.79
C VAL A 124 -11.62 6.00 8.09
N TYR A 125 -11.50 6.39 9.35
CA TYR A 125 -11.17 7.76 9.73
C TYR A 125 -9.82 8.19 9.14
N ASP A 126 -8.78 7.38 9.29
CA ASP A 126 -7.43 7.70 8.80
C ASP A 126 -7.36 7.76 7.27
N GLN A 127 -8.18 6.96 6.58
CA GLN A 127 -8.37 7.02 5.13
C GLN A 127 -9.07 8.32 4.70
N VAL A 128 -10.13 8.74 5.38
CA VAL A 128 -10.84 9.99 5.09
C VAL A 128 -9.93 11.21 5.32
N ILE A 129 -9.26 11.27 6.48
CA ILE A 129 -8.33 12.37 6.76
C ILE A 129 -7.11 12.32 5.85
N GLY A 130 -6.65 11.15 5.42
CA GLY A 130 -5.48 10.97 4.56
C GLY A 130 -4.16 10.86 5.33
N ARG A 131 -4.17 10.32 6.55
CA ARG A 131 -2.95 10.24 7.40
C ARG A 131 -1.81 9.42 6.79
N HIS A 132 -2.13 8.54 5.85
CA HIS A 132 -1.18 7.73 5.09
C HIS A 132 -0.61 8.43 3.84
N LEU A 133 -1.02 9.68 3.59
CA LEU A 133 -0.60 10.49 2.45
C LEU A 133 0.25 11.68 2.91
N ASP A 134 0.85 12.39 1.96
CA ASP A 134 1.52 13.67 2.20
C ASP A 134 0.57 14.72 2.78
N GLU A 135 1.14 15.67 3.54
CA GLU A 135 0.36 16.74 4.19
C GLU A 135 -0.47 17.57 3.21
N SER A 136 0.01 17.74 1.97
CA SER A 136 -0.72 18.43 0.89
C SER A 136 -2.02 17.74 0.47
N LEU A 137 -2.24 16.49 0.89
CA LEU A 137 -3.41 15.66 0.60
C LEU A 137 -4.22 15.32 1.86
N ARG A 138 -3.86 15.88 3.02
CA ARG A 138 -4.56 15.66 4.30
C ARG A 138 -5.65 16.69 4.53
N LEU A 139 -6.81 16.26 5.02
CA LEU A 139 -7.85 17.18 5.46
C LEU A 139 -7.50 17.82 6.80
N ASN A 140 -7.59 19.15 6.87
CA ASN A 140 -7.45 19.91 8.09
C ASN A 140 -8.79 19.94 8.83
N VAL A 141 -8.87 19.23 9.96
CA VAL A 141 -10.07 19.14 10.80
C VAL A 141 -9.74 19.40 12.26
N LEU A 142 -10.72 19.91 13.02
CA LEU A 142 -10.64 20.08 14.46
C LEU A 142 -11.06 18.78 15.14
N GLU A 143 -10.12 17.86 15.31
CA GLU A 143 -10.42 16.52 15.83
C GLU A 143 -10.17 16.34 17.33
N PHE A 144 -10.98 15.51 17.98
CA PHE A 144 -10.79 15.10 19.38
C PHE A 144 -10.91 13.58 19.58
N LYS A 145 -10.33 13.08 20.67
CA LYS A 145 -10.39 11.68 21.10
C LYS A 145 -10.96 11.59 22.51
N GLY A 146 -11.73 10.54 22.78
CA GLY A 146 -12.31 10.28 24.11
C GLY A 146 -13.57 11.11 24.40
N SER A 147 -13.97 11.19 25.65
CA SER A 147 -15.23 11.85 26.06
C SER A 147 -15.11 13.36 26.32
N LYS A 148 -13.89 13.87 26.53
CA LYS A 148 -13.65 15.27 26.87
C LYS A 148 -13.00 16.02 25.72
N VAL A 149 -13.49 17.23 25.45
CA VAL A 149 -12.90 18.15 24.48
C VAL A 149 -11.78 18.94 25.17
N PRO A 150 -10.53 18.90 24.67
CA PRO A 150 -9.44 19.68 25.25
C PRO A 150 -9.70 21.18 25.21
N LYS A 151 -9.29 21.92 26.25
CA LYS A 151 -9.45 23.38 26.32
C LYS A 151 -8.86 24.11 25.11
N LEU A 152 -7.64 23.74 24.72
CA LEU A 152 -6.94 24.32 23.58
C LEU A 152 -7.69 24.10 22.25
N LEU A 153 -8.41 22.97 22.12
CA LEU A 153 -9.24 22.71 20.95
C LEU A 153 -10.49 23.58 20.94
N ALA A 154 -11.12 23.79 22.10
CA ALA A 154 -12.26 24.69 22.21
C ALA A 154 -11.91 26.15 21.90
N GLU A 155 -10.72 26.61 22.29
CA GLU A 155 -10.18 27.93 21.91
C GLU A 155 -10.03 28.04 20.39
N LYS A 156 -9.43 27.03 19.74
CA LYS A 156 -9.33 26.97 18.26
C LYS A 156 -10.69 27.00 17.57
N ILE A 157 -11.71 26.37 18.14
CA ILE A 157 -13.08 26.40 17.62
C ILE A 157 -13.65 27.82 17.74
N CYS A 158 -13.49 28.47 18.88
CA CYS A 158 -13.96 29.84 19.09
C CYS A 158 -13.31 30.81 18.09
N ASP A 159 -12.00 30.68 17.87
CA ASP A 159 -11.29 31.48 16.88
C ASP A 159 -11.79 31.25 15.46
N HIS A 160 -12.06 30.00 15.06
CA HIS A 160 -12.63 29.69 13.74
C HIS A 160 -14.01 30.31 13.54
N VAL A 161 -14.89 30.22 14.55
CA VAL A 161 -16.27 30.71 14.45
C VAL A 161 -16.31 32.24 14.39
N PHE A 162 -15.48 32.93 15.16
CA PHE A 162 -15.50 34.40 15.22
C PHE A 162 -14.58 35.10 14.22
N TYR A 163 -13.55 34.40 13.69
CA TYR A 163 -12.60 34.97 12.74
C TYR A 163 -12.38 34.04 11.52
N PRO A 164 -13.44 33.71 10.77
CA PRO A 164 -13.35 32.80 9.62
C PRO A 164 -12.34 33.27 8.56
N GLN A 165 -12.17 34.59 8.41
CA GLN A 165 -11.21 35.19 7.47
C GLN A 165 -9.76 34.78 7.74
N ASN A 166 -9.40 34.50 9.00
CA ASN A 166 -8.04 34.10 9.37
C ASN A 166 -7.70 32.66 8.95
N ARG A 167 -8.70 31.92 8.46
CA ARG A 167 -8.61 30.47 8.18
C ARG A 167 -8.96 30.13 6.74
N MET A 168 -8.98 31.14 5.86
CA MET A 168 -9.19 30.92 4.42
C MET A 168 -8.18 29.97 3.79
N VAL A 169 -6.94 29.95 4.31
CA VAL A 169 -5.91 29.00 3.86
C VAL A 169 -6.34 27.55 4.11
N ASP A 170 -6.88 27.24 5.30
CA ASP A 170 -7.35 25.89 5.64
C ASP A 170 -8.55 25.48 4.78
N VAL A 171 -9.45 26.42 4.49
CA VAL A 171 -10.61 26.21 3.61
C VAL A 171 -10.18 25.91 2.17
N THR A 172 -9.28 26.74 1.62
CA THR A 172 -8.75 26.54 0.26
C THR A 172 -7.96 25.23 0.16
N HIS A 173 -7.18 24.90 1.19
CA HIS A 173 -6.46 23.63 1.28
C HIS A 173 -7.43 22.44 1.26
N ASN A 174 -8.42 22.40 2.14
CA ASN A 174 -9.40 21.32 2.19
C ASN A 174 -10.14 21.16 0.86
N ARG A 175 -10.58 22.25 0.23
CA ARG A 175 -11.20 22.19 -1.11
C ARG A 175 -10.25 21.62 -2.17
N SER A 176 -8.96 21.98 -2.12
CA SER A 176 -7.94 21.38 -3.00
C SER A 176 -7.80 19.88 -2.78
N VAL A 177 -7.78 19.44 -1.52
CA VAL A 177 -7.73 18.02 -1.14
C VAL A 177 -8.97 17.27 -1.66
N ILE A 178 -10.16 17.85 -1.49
CA ILE A 178 -11.41 17.29 -2.04
C ILE A 178 -11.31 17.11 -3.56
N ASN A 179 -10.89 18.15 -4.29
CA ASN A 179 -10.77 18.08 -5.74
C ASN A 179 -9.72 17.05 -6.20
N LYS A 180 -8.62 16.89 -5.47
CA LYS A 180 -7.56 15.93 -5.84
C LYS A 180 -7.92 14.49 -5.52
N ARG A 181 -8.70 14.24 -4.47
CA ARG A 181 -8.92 12.88 -3.93
C ARG A 181 -10.32 12.35 -4.18
N TYR A 182 -11.33 13.19 -4.01
CA TYR A 182 -12.73 12.79 -3.93
C TYR A 182 -13.59 13.31 -5.08
N SER A 183 -12.98 13.92 -6.11
CA SER A 183 -13.70 14.32 -7.31
C SER A 183 -14.07 13.13 -8.20
N ILE A 184 -15.01 13.36 -9.11
CA ILE A 184 -15.42 12.35 -10.10
C ILE A 184 -14.22 12.01 -11.01
N GLU A 185 -13.40 12.99 -11.39
CA GLU A 185 -12.21 12.78 -12.21
C GLU A 185 -11.17 11.91 -11.49
N SER A 186 -10.96 12.15 -10.19
CA SER A 186 -10.09 11.28 -9.36
C SER A 186 -10.63 9.85 -9.31
N LEU A 187 -11.94 9.69 -9.08
CA LEU A 187 -12.59 8.38 -9.06
C LEU A 187 -12.46 7.65 -10.41
N GLU A 188 -12.74 8.34 -11.51
CA GLU A 188 -12.60 7.79 -12.87
C GLU A 188 -11.16 7.36 -13.12
N LYS A 189 -10.17 8.21 -12.81
CA LYS A 189 -8.75 7.88 -12.99
C LYS A 189 -8.35 6.64 -12.19
N ASN A 190 -8.79 6.53 -10.94
CA ASN A 190 -8.50 5.37 -10.10
C ASN A 190 -9.18 4.10 -10.62
N MET A 191 -10.44 4.20 -11.04
CA MET A 191 -11.18 3.08 -11.63
C MET A 191 -10.53 2.60 -12.94
N ARG A 192 -10.19 3.53 -13.83
CA ARG A 192 -9.50 3.26 -15.09
C ARG A 192 -8.17 2.55 -14.83
N TYR A 193 -7.36 3.07 -13.90
CA TYR A 193 -6.10 2.45 -13.51
C TYR A 193 -6.29 1.01 -13.01
N ILE A 194 -7.28 0.74 -12.16
CA ILE A 194 -7.56 -0.62 -11.67
C ILE A 194 -8.00 -1.54 -12.82
N LEU A 195 -8.91 -1.08 -13.68
CA LEU A 195 -9.45 -1.85 -14.79
C LEU A 195 -8.38 -2.15 -15.85
N GLU A 196 -7.53 -1.18 -16.19
CA GLU A 196 -6.42 -1.38 -17.13
C GLU A 196 -5.45 -2.45 -16.63
N ARG A 197 -5.08 -2.42 -15.34
CA ARG A 197 -4.24 -3.48 -14.76
C ARG A 197 -4.91 -4.85 -14.79
N MET A 198 -6.21 -4.90 -14.48
CA MET A 198 -6.96 -6.15 -14.52
C MET A 198 -7.04 -6.70 -15.94
N CYS A 199 -7.26 -5.83 -16.94
CA CYS A 199 -7.25 -6.18 -18.35
C CYS A 199 -5.89 -6.78 -18.76
N LEU A 200 -4.80 -6.08 -18.47
CA LEU A 200 -3.44 -6.55 -18.76
C LEU A 200 -3.09 -7.87 -18.06
N GLN A 201 -3.63 -8.11 -16.86
CA GLN A 201 -3.44 -9.38 -16.14
C GLN A 201 -4.25 -10.52 -16.77
N LEU A 202 -5.47 -10.25 -17.23
CA LEU A 202 -6.35 -11.24 -17.85
C LEU A 202 -5.94 -11.59 -19.28
N ASP A 203 -5.40 -10.62 -20.05
CA ASP A 203 -4.89 -10.86 -21.40
C ASP A 203 -3.78 -11.93 -21.42
N ALA A 204 -3.03 -12.08 -20.32
CA ALA A 204 -2.02 -13.12 -20.14
C ALA A 204 -2.58 -14.50 -19.71
N LEU A 205 -3.89 -14.68 -19.67
CA LEU A 205 -4.54 -15.99 -19.47
C LEU A 205 -4.90 -16.67 -20.79
N GLY A 206 -4.45 -16.14 -21.94
CA GLY A 206 -4.57 -16.80 -23.23
C GLY A 206 -4.13 -18.26 -23.18
N SER A 207 -4.79 -19.12 -23.95
CA SER A 207 -4.55 -20.57 -23.97
C SER A 207 -3.28 -20.99 -24.71
N GLU A 208 -2.59 -20.05 -25.35
CA GLU A 208 -1.38 -20.29 -26.12
C GLU A 208 -0.15 -20.02 -25.27
N ASP A 209 0.85 -20.88 -25.38
CA ASP A 209 2.11 -20.73 -24.66
C ASP A 209 2.82 -19.44 -25.11
N ASN A 210 3.34 -18.68 -24.14
CA ASN A 210 4.10 -17.48 -24.41
C ASN A 210 5.45 -17.83 -25.06
N THR A 211 5.53 -17.74 -26.39
CA THR A 211 6.71 -18.14 -27.20
C THR A 211 8.01 -17.49 -26.74
N GLN A 212 7.94 -16.23 -26.26
CA GLN A 212 9.09 -15.50 -25.74
C GLN A 212 9.65 -16.18 -24.48
N VAL A 213 8.77 -16.49 -23.51
CA VAL A 213 9.12 -17.19 -22.27
C VAL A 213 9.63 -18.60 -22.57
N VAL A 214 9.00 -19.32 -23.50
CA VAL A 214 9.45 -20.67 -23.91
C VAL A 214 10.86 -20.63 -24.51
N THR A 215 11.18 -19.60 -25.29
CA THR A 215 12.53 -19.43 -25.85
C THR A 215 13.55 -19.16 -24.75
N LEU A 216 13.25 -18.22 -23.85
CA LEU A 216 14.13 -17.91 -22.70
C LEU A 216 14.34 -19.12 -21.79
N LEU A 217 13.31 -19.91 -21.53
CA LEU A 217 13.40 -21.15 -20.77
C LEU A 217 14.36 -22.16 -21.41
N LYS A 218 14.27 -22.34 -22.74
CA LYS A 218 15.15 -23.25 -23.49
C LYS A 218 16.60 -22.77 -23.50
N GLU A 219 16.82 -21.47 -23.65
CA GLU A 219 18.16 -20.87 -23.58
C GLU A 219 18.75 -21.00 -22.18
N TYR A 220 17.97 -20.69 -21.14
CA TYR A 220 18.41 -20.80 -19.76
C TYR A 220 18.75 -22.25 -19.38
N LYS A 221 17.94 -23.21 -19.82
CA LYS A 221 18.21 -24.65 -19.62
C LYS A 221 19.56 -25.05 -20.21
N LYS A 222 19.90 -24.61 -21.43
CA LYS A 222 21.23 -24.86 -22.03
C LYS A 222 22.37 -24.29 -21.19
N SER A 223 22.17 -23.11 -20.60
CA SER A 223 23.16 -22.48 -19.73
C SER A 223 23.32 -23.21 -18.40
N VAL A 224 22.24 -23.72 -17.82
CA VAL A 224 22.27 -24.52 -16.57
C VAL A 224 22.92 -25.89 -16.81
N ASP A 225 22.63 -26.52 -17.95
CA ASP A 225 23.17 -27.82 -18.34
C ASP A 225 24.61 -27.73 -18.91
N PHE A 226 25.19 -26.53 -19.01
CA PHE A 226 26.54 -26.34 -19.54
C PHE A 226 27.60 -27.00 -18.66
N GLU A 227 28.51 -27.73 -19.29
CA GLU A 227 29.67 -28.34 -18.65
C GLU A 227 30.93 -28.16 -19.49
N ASN A 228 32.04 -27.84 -18.82
CA ASN A 228 33.37 -27.90 -19.39
C ASN A 228 34.37 -28.38 -18.33
N GLU A 229 35.62 -28.65 -18.72
CA GLU A 229 36.67 -29.12 -17.82
C GLU A 229 36.93 -28.14 -16.66
N ASP A 230 36.90 -26.83 -16.95
CA ASP A 230 37.11 -25.79 -15.94
C ASP A 230 35.99 -25.77 -14.88
N LEU A 231 34.72 -25.85 -15.31
CA LEU A 231 33.57 -25.88 -14.39
C LEU A 231 33.60 -27.14 -13.53
N ASN A 232 33.97 -28.29 -14.11
CA ASN A 232 34.11 -29.54 -13.38
C ASN A 232 35.29 -29.52 -12.40
N ALA A 233 36.31 -28.70 -12.65
CA ALA A 233 37.42 -28.48 -11.72
C ALA A 233 37.03 -27.55 -10.55
N ILE A 234 36.06 -26.64 -10.75
CA ILE A 234 35.57 -25.70 -9.72
C ILE A 234 34.40 -26.29 -8.92
N LEU A 235 33.50 -27.03 -9.58
CA LEU A 235 32.25 -27.53 -8.99
C LEU A 235 32.19 -29.06 -9.03
N ASN A 236 32.15 -29.68 -7.85
CA ASN A 236 31.89 -31.12 -7.73
C ASN A 236 30.38 -31.42 -7.85
N LYS A 237 29.93 -31.72 -9.07
CA LYS A 237 28.54 -32.10 -9.35
C LYS A 237 28.16 -33.51 -8.85
N LYS A 238 29.13 -34.40 -8.57
CA LYS A 238 28.87 -35.81 -8.20
C LYS A 238 28.19 -35.98 -6.84
N THR A 239 28.37 -35.02 -5.92
CA THR A 239 27.78 -35.03 -4.57
C THR A 239 26.76 -33.93 -4.34
N ARG A 240 26.30 -33.25 -5.39
CA ARG A 240 25.31 -32.16 -5.30
C ARG A 240 23.96 -32.73 -4.86
N HIS A 241 23.62 -32.55 -3.59
CA HIS A 241 22.30 -32.87 -3.05
C HIS A 241 21.51 -31.56 -2.87
N TYR A 242 20.37 -31.45 -3.55
CA TYR A 242 19.44 -30.34 -3.35
C TYR A 242 18.62 -30.56 -2.07
N LEU A 243 18.70 -29.63 -1.13
CA LEU A 243 17.85 -29.56 0.05
C LEU A 243 16.86 -28.40 -0.12
N PRO A 244 15.61 -28.66 -0.54
CA PRO A 244 14.61 -27.60 -0.63
C PRO A 244 14.32 -27.02 0.75
N GLY A 245 14.50 -25.70 0.88
CA GLY A 245 14.33 -24.97 2.13
C GLY A 245 15.52 -25.13 3.05
N TYR A 246 16.41 -24.13 3.08
CA TYR A 246 17.59 -24.12 3.92
C TYR A 246 17.24 -24.37 5.40
N GLY A 247 17.63 -25.56 5.89
CA GLY A 247 17.45 -26.04 7.27
C GLY A 247 16.75 -27.42 7.32
N ARG A 248 17.30 -28.37 8.10
CA ARG A 248 16.73 -29.73 8.26
C ARG A 248 15.26 -29.75 8.71
N LEU A 249 14.78 -28.68 9.36
CA LEU A 249 13.39 -28.53 9.80
C LEU A 249 12.45 -27.98 8.71
N SER A 250 12.94 -27.14 7.79
CA SER A 250 12.13 -26.62 6.68
C SER A 250 11.78 -27.72 5.66
N PHE A 251 12.65 -28.72 5.52
CA PHE A 251 12.38 -29.96 4.79
C PHE A 251 11.07 -30.65 5.22
N MET A 252 10.77 -30.65 6.53
CA MET A 252 9.54 -31.27 7.04
C MET A 252 8.25 -30.59 6.57
N LEU A 253 8.30 -29.30 6.24
CA LEU A 253 7.15 -28.57 5.67
C LEU A 253 6.81 -29.09 4.27
N TYR A 254 7.80 -29.59 3.52
CA TYR A 254 7.63 -30.13 2.17
C TYR A 254 7.23 -31.61 2.18
N LEU A 255 7.50 -32.37 3.25
CA LEU A 255 7.12 -33.79 3.36
C LEU A 255 5.60 -34.01 3.23
N LYS A 256 4.77 -33.07 3.69
CA LYS A 256 3.31 -33.17 3.57
C LYS A 256 2.86 -33.28 2.11
N SER A 257 3.57 -32.64 1.18
CA SER A 257 3.27 -32.74 -0.26
C SER A 257 3.49 -34.14 -0.85
N LEU A 258 4.27 -35.00 -0.19
CA LEU A 258 4.46 -36.40 -0.60
C LEU A 258 3.28 -37.30 -0.23
N ILE A 259 2.47 -36.87 0.74
CA ILE A 259 1.38 -37.67 1.30
C ILE A 259 0.02 -37.08 0.90
N ASP A 260 -0.07 -35.75 0.78
CA ASP A 260 -1.28 -35.01 0.46
C ASP A 260 -1.13 -34.24 -0.87
N PRO A 261 -1.77 -34.71 -1.96
CA PRO A 261 -1.75 -34.05 -3.26
C PRO A 261 -2.32 -32.62 -3.25
N SER A 262 -3.15 -32.26 -2.27
CA SER A 262 -3.68 -30.88 -2.17
C SER A 262 -2.61 -29.89 -1.70
N PHE A 263 -1.59 -30.38 -0.99
CA PHE A 263 -0.50 -29.56 -0.47
C PHE A 263 0.53 -29.19 -1.56
N PHE A 264 0.51 -29.87 -2.70
CA PHE A 264 1.31 -29.49 -3.87
C PHE A 264 1.04 -28.06 -4.33
N ARG A 265 -0.25 -27.67 -4.39
CA ARG A 265 -0.63 -26.32 -4.82
C ARG A 265 -0.12 -25.27 -3.84
N VAL A 266 -0.02 -25.61 -2.55
CA VAL A 266 0.55 -24.72 -1.52
C VAL A 266 2.05 -24.52 -1.75
N GLU A 267 2.77 -25.59 -2.09
CA GLU A 267 4.20 -25.52 -2.44
C GLU A 267 4.46 -24.71 -3.71
N GLU A 268 3.69 -24.95 -4.79
CA GLU A 268 3.77 -24.17 -6.02
C GLU A 268 3.54 -22.68 -5.73
N GLN A 269 2.48 -22.34 -4.98
CA GLN A 269 2.19 -20.95 -4.59
C GLN A 269 3.29 -20.35 -3.70
N LEU A 270 3.92 -21.15 -2.84
CA LEU A 270 5.05 -20.70 -2.03
C LEU A 270 6.28 -20.37 -2.88
N VAL A 271 6.63 -21.25 -3.82
CA VAL A 271 7.76 -21.02 -4.75
C VAL A 271 7.46 -19.81 -5.63
N LYS A 272 6.28 -19.77 -6.24
CA LYS A 272 5.81 -18.64 -7.03
C LYS A 272 5.83 -17.33 -6.24
N GLY A 273 5.34 -17.32 -5.00
CA GLY A 273 5.37 -16.15 -4.13
C GLY A 273 6.79 -15.67 -3.82
N LYS A 274 7.75 -16.58 -3.61
CA LYS A 274 9.16 -16.23 -3.43
C LYS A 274 9.78 -15.65 -4.70
N VAL A 275 9.46 -16.22 -5.86
CA VAL A 275 9.94 -15.75 -7.18
C VAL A 275 9.36 -14.37 -7.48
N MET A 276 8.06 -14.16 -7.25
CA MET A 276 7.40 -12.86 -7.41
C MET A 276 7.96 -11.80 -6.45
N ARG A 277 8.32 -12.19 -5.22
CA ARG A 277 8.99 -11.29 -4.28
C ARG A 277 10.37 -10.86 -4.78
N TYR A 278 11.15 -11.79 -5.32
CA TYR A 278 12.44 -11.49 -5.93
C TYR A 278 12.29 -10.58 -7.16
N ALA A 279 11.30 -10.86 -8.01
CA ALA A 279 10.99 -10.02 -9.17
C ALA A 279 10.66 -8.57 -8.78
N ARG A 280 9.91 -8.39 -7.69
CA ARG A 280 9.60 -7.07 -7.12
C ARG A 280 10.83 -6.36 -6.54
N MET A 281 11.77 -7.11 -5.97
CA MET A 281 13.05 -6.55 -5.52
C MET A 281 13.81 -5.97 -6.72
N MET A 282 13.94 -6.75 -7.80
CA MET A 282 14.59 -6.30 -9.04
C MET A 282 13.91 -5.09 -9.68
N GLU A 283 12.58 -5.02 -9.64
CA GLU A 283 11.83 -3.83 -10.10
C GLU A 283 12.16 -2.59 -9.26
N ASN A 284 12.33 -2.73 -7.95
CA ASN A 284 12.58 -1.61 -7.03
C ASN A 284 14.04 -1.12 -7.03
N ASP A 285 15.01 -1.97 -7.36
CA ASP A 285 16.46 -1.69 -7.24
C ASP A 285 17.02 -0.82 -8.40
N ILE A 286 16.19 -0.36 -9.33
CA ILE A 286 16.63 0.46 -10.48
C ILE A 286 16.77 1.93 -10.07
N PRO A 287 17.98 2.51 -10.11
CA PRO A 287 18.17 3.94 -10.02
C PRO A 287 17.75 4.56 -11.36
N ASP A 288 16.75 5.44 -11.32
CA ASP A 288 16.28 6.26 -12.43
C ASP A 288 15.68 5.53 -13.67
N LEU A 289 14.40 5.86 -13.95
CA LEU A 289 13.77 5.91 -15.27
C LEU A 289 12.96 4.76 -15.92
N VAL A 290 12.70 3.59 -15.33
CA VAL A 290 11.92 2.54 -16.07
C VAL A 290 10.54 2.19 -15.50
N ASN A 291 10.20 2.62 -14.28
CA ASN A 291 8.97 2.17 -13.62
C ASN A 291 7.71 3.04 -13.88
N THR A 292 7.53 3.53 -15.12
CA THR A 292 6.33 4.30 -15.50
C THR A 292 5.46 3.62 -16.56
N ASN A 293 5.99 2.63 -17.29
CA ASN A 293 5.21 1.93 -18.30
C ASN A 293 4.47 0.72 -17.71
N LEU A 294 3.20 0.92 -17.38
CA LEU A 294 2.32 -0.11 -16.83
C LEU A 294 2.29 -1.39 -17.68
N GLN A 295 2.36 -1.27 -19.01
CA GLN A 295 2.32 -2.43 -19.90
C GLN A 295 3.59 -3.27 -19.79
N GLN A 296 4.78 -2.66 -19.67
CA GLN A 296 6.03 -3.39 -19.51
C GLN A 296 6.11 -4.10 -18.16
N ILE A 297 5.66 -3.45 -17.09
CA ILE A 297 5.58 -4.04 -15.75
C ILE A 297 4.66 -5.27 -15.78
N HIS A 298 3.46 -5.13 -16.35
CA HIS A 298 2.55 -6.28 -16.48
C HIS A 298 3.11 -7.36 -17.39
N LYS A 299 3.75 -7.01 -18.52
CA LYS A 299 4.43 -7.99 -19.38
C LYS A 299 5.48 -8.77 -18.60
N TYR A 300 6.25 -8.11 -17.73
CA TYR A 300 7.25 -8.74 -16.88
C TYR A 300 6.64 -9.73 -15.89
N TYR A 301 5.66 -9.30 -15.10
CA TYR A 301 5.01 -10.19 -14.13
C TYR A 301 4.23 -11.34 -14.79
N ASN A 302 3.58 -11.08 -15.93
CA ASN A 302 2.87 -12.10 -16.70
C ASN A 302 3.87 -13.13 -17.28
N ALA A 303 5.02 -12.69 -17.81
CA ALA A 303 6.05 -13.59 -18.30
C ALA A 303 6.62 -14.51 -17.18
N ILE A 304 6.76 -13.98 -15.97
CA ILE A 304 7.15 -14.79 -14.80
C ILE A 304 6.03 -15.78 -14.43
N ASP A 305 4.78 -15.35 -14.49
CA ASP A 305 3.62 -16.22 -14.25
C ASP A 305 3.57 -17.40 -15.24
N ASP A 306 3.90 -17.14 -16.51
CA ASP A 306 3.89 -18.13 -17.59
C ASP A 306 4.95 -19.23 -17.41
N ILE A 307 6.06 -18.97 -16.69
CA ILE A 307 7.03 -20.00 -16.29
C ILE A 307 6.33 -21.16 -15.56
N PHE A 308 5.37 -20.83 -14.68
CA PHE A 308 4.65 -21.81 -13.86
C PHE A 308 3.52 -22.50 -14.63
N LYS A 309 3.06 -21.94 -15.75
CA LYS A 309 2.00 -22.51 -16.59
C LYS A 309 2.53 -23.44 -17.67
N TYR A 310 3.73 -23.17 -18.18
CA TYR A 310 4.26 -23.88 -19.35
C TYR A 310 4.50 -25.38 -19.07
N VAL A 311 3.98 -26.22 -19.97
CA VAL A 311 4.07 -27.69 -19.90
C VAL A 311 4.98 -28.20 -21.02
N ASP A 312 6.14 -28.72 -20.63
CA ASP A 312 7.14 -29.33 -21.52
C ASP A 312 6.95 -30.85 -21.58
N GLY A 313 5.83 -31.27 -22.19
CA GLY A 313 5.49 -32.67 -22.44
C GLY A 313 4.86 -33.41 -21.25
N GLU A 314 4.98 -34.74 -21.28
CA GLU A 314 4.42 -35.64 -20.27
C GLU A 314 5.47 -36.53 -19.60
N ILE A 315 5.25 -36.82 -18.31
CA ILE A 315 6.10 -37.70 -17.49
C ILE A 315 5.44 -39.09 -17.42
N SER A 316 6.26 -40.14 -17.61
CA SER A 316 5.82 -41.54 -17.56
C SER A 316 5.44 -41.98 -16.14
N THR A 317 6.16 -41.48 -15.13
CA THR A 317 5.98 -41.82 -13.72
C THR A 317 5.17 -40.74 -12.98
N ARG A 318 4.08 -41.16 -12.32
CA ARG A 318 3.18 -40.24 -11.57
C ARG A 318 3.57 -40.04 -10.10
N HIS A 319 4.45 -40.89 -9.57
CA HIS A 319 4.88 -40.86 -8.17
C HIS A 319 6.28 -41.43 -8.04
N ASP A 320 7.20 -40.65 -7.48
CA ASP A 320 8.53 -41.11 -7.06
C ASP A 320 8.88 -40.42 -5.73
N HIS A 321 9.45 -41.18 -4.79
CA HIS A 321 9.90 -40.69 -3.49
C HIS A 321 11.13 -39.78 -3.57
N ALA A 322 11.72 -39.61 -4.75
CA ALA A 322 12.84 -38.72 -5.03
C ALA A 322 12.56 -37.21 -4.91
N LEU A 323 11.39 -36.80 -4.37
CA LEU A 323 10.95 -35.40 -4.21
C LEU A 323 10.71 -34.62 -5.51
N THR A 324 11.12 -35.16 -6.66
CA THR A 324 11.08 -34.52 -7.98
C THR A 324 9.70 -34.55 -8.65
N TYR A 325 8.75 -35.39 -8.21
CA TYR A 325 7.50 -35.63 -8.95
C TYR A 325 6.27 -35.79 -8.03
N ARG A 326 5.33 -34.83 -8.07
CA ARG A 326 4.24 -34.69 -7.06
C ARG A 326 2.84 -34.37 -7.64
N HIS A 327 2.57 -34.68 -8.92
CA HIS A 327 1.27 -34.40 -9.57
C HIS A 327 0.39 -35.64 -9.81
N ARG A 328 -0.94 -35.47 -9.74
CA ARG A 328 -1.93 -36.48 -10.18
C ARG A 328 -2.09 -36.56 -11.71
N ASN A 329 -1.55 -35.59 -12.44
CA ASN A 329 -1.54 -35.56 -13.90
C ASN A 329 -0.15 -35.97 -14.42
N LYS A 330 -0.06 -36.22 -15.72
CA LYS A 330 1.22 -36.53 -16.37
C LYS A 330 1.96 -35.29 -16.86
N LYS A 331 1.48 -34.08 -16.56
CA LYS A 331 2.04 -32.85 -17.14
C LYS A 331 3.42 -32.59 -16.55
N SER A 332 4.40 -32.36 -17.43
CA SER A 332 5.75 -31.94 -17.05
C SER A 332 5.82 -30.42 -17.06
N PHE A 333 5.73 -29.76 -15.91
CA PHE A 333 5.87 -28.30 -15.87
C PHE A 333 7.34 -27.91 -15.95
N ALA A 334 7.70 -27.04 -16.90
CA ALA A 334 9.11 -26.76 -17.19
C ALA A 334 9.89 -26.20 -15.99
N TYR A 335 9.24 -25.40 -15.14
CA TYR A 335 9.87 -24.83 -13.94
C TYR A 335 10.37 -25.89 -12.95
N GLN A 336 9.82 -27.11 -12.99
CA GLN A 336 10.18 -28.20 -12.08
C GLN A 336 11.57 -28.77 -12.36
N ALA A 337 12.15 -28.47 -13.52
CA ALA A 337 13.53 -28.81 -13.84
C ALA A 337 14.55 -27.91 -13.12
N PHE A 338 14.11 -26.83 -12.48
CA PHE A 338 14.98 -25.82 -11.86
C PHE A 338 14.77 -25.74 -10.35
N THR A 339 15.85 -25.43 -9.63
CA THR A 339 15.78 -24.98 -8.23
C THR A 339 15.20 -23.57 -8.14
N TYR A 340 14.72 -23.17 -6.96
CA TYR A 340 14.23 -21.80 -6.73
C TYR A 340 15.27 -20.73 -7.15
N GLN A 341 16.56 -20.97 -6.83
CA GLN A 341 17.66 -20.08 -7.19
C GLN A 341 17.88 -20.01 -8.72
N GLU A 342 17.78 -21.14 -9.41
CA GLU A 342 17.85 -21.16 -10.88
C GLU A 342 16.64 -20.44 -11.48
N VAL A 343 15.43 -20.58 -10.92
CA VAL A 343 14.27 -19.80 -11.37
C VAL A 343 14.48 -18.29 -11.19
N THR A 344 15.15 -17.83 -10.12
CA THR A 344 15.51 -16.40 -10.00
C THR A 344 16.50 -15.93 -11.06
N GLY A 345 17.39 -16.81 -11.55
CA GLY A 345 18.24 -16.50 -12.71
C GLY A 345 17.43 -16.31 -14.00
N LEU A 346 16.40 -17.12 -14.21
CA LEU A 346 15.46 -16.94 -15.32
C LEU A 346 14.67 -15.62 -15.20
N VAL A 347 14.29 -15.22 -13.99
CA VAL A 347 13.67 -13.90 -13.74
C VAL A 347 14.59 -12.78 -14.21
N ASN A 348 15.90 -12.87 -13.93
CA ASN A 348 16.87 -11.87 -14.41
C ASN A 348 16.94 -11.82 -15.96
N MET A 349 16.86 -12.96 -16.63
CA MET A 349 16.82 -13.00 -18.11
C MET A 349 15.56 -12.32 -18.65
N ILE A 350 14.38 -12.66 -18.11
CA ILE A 350 13.11 -12.04 -18.49
C ILE A 350 13.14 -10.53 -18.22
N TYR A 351 13.69 -10.13 -17.08
CA TYR A 351 13.87 -8.74 -16.70
C TYR A 351 14.70 -7.98 -17.75
N ASN A 352 15.89 -8.50 -18.10
CA ASN A 352 16.78 -7.89 -19.08
C ASN A 352 16.17 -7.82 -20.48
N ASP A 353 15.41 -8.84 -20.87
CA ASP A 353 14.77 -8.92 -22.18
C ASP A 353 13.59 -7.93 -22.31
N ILE A 354 12.82 -7.70 -21.25
CA ILE A 354 11.65 -6.82 -21.26
C ILE A 354 12.05 -5.35 -21.05
N PHE A 355 12.91 -5.08 -20.08
CA PHE A 355 13.28 -3.72 -19.71
C PHE A 355 14.49 -3.19 -20.48
N LYS A 356 15.32 -4.07 -21.07
CA LYS A 356 16.51 -3.74 -21.89
C LYS A 356 17.27 -2.52 -21.37
N PRO A 357 17.97 -2.63 -20.23
CA PRO A 357 18.68 -1.49 -19.64
C PRO A 357 19.64 -0.88 -20.68
N GLN A 358 19.37 0.36 -21.12
CA GLN A 358 20.10 1.03 -22.22
C GLN A 358 21.51 1.47 -21.81
N HIS A 359 21.79 1.51 -20.51
CA HIS A 359 23.07 1.89 -19.93
C HIS A 359 23.51 0.84 -18.93
N LEU A 360 23.88 -0.35 -19.42
CA LEU A 360 24.78 -1.19 -18.64
C LEU A 360 26.07 -0.39 -18.47
N ALA A 361 26.47 -0.12 -17.23
CA ALA A 361 27.71 0.59 -16.96
C ALA A 361 28.83 -0.09 -17.75
N ASP A 362 29.53 0.68 -18.59
CA ASP A 362 30.62 0.16 -19.37
C ASP A 362 31.74 -0.22 -18.40
N LEU A 363 31.85 -1.53 -18.11
CA LEU A 363 32.85 -2.09 -17.18
C LEU A 363 34.29 -1.98 -17.73
N THR A 364 34.48 -1.28 -18.86
CA THR A 364 35.75 -1.05 -19.54
C THR A 364 36.72 -0.15 -18.77
N LEU A 365 36.27 0.54 -17.72
CA LEU A 365 37.10 1.38 -16.84
C LEU A 365 37.53 0.64 -15.55
N ALA A 366 37.98 -0.61 -15.66
CA ALA A 366 38.74 -1.23 -14.57
C ALA A 366 40.23 -0.88 -14.73
N PRO A 367 40.92 -0.31 -13.72
CA PRO A 367 42.36 -0.09 -13.79
C PRO A 367 43.08 -1.44 -13.96
N GLN A 368 43.73 -1.63 -15.11
CA GLN A 368 44.38 -2.89 -15.51
C GLN A 368 45.66 -3.24 -14.72
N PHE A 369 45.92 -2.59 -13.59
CA PHE A 369 47.13 -2.83 -12.81
C PHE A 369 46.86 -2.76 -11.30
N PHE A 370 46.93 -3.91 -10.64
CA PHE A 370 46.90 -4.00 -9.19
C PHE A 370 48.33 -4.23 -8.69
N ALA A 371 48.91 -3.19 -8.07
CA ALA A 371 50.22 -3.31 -7.41
C ALA A 371 50.12 -4.04 -6.05
N ASP A 372 48.92 -4.08 -5.47
CA ASP A 372 48.65 -4.63 -4.16
C ASP A 372 47.30 -5.37 -4.16
N TRP A 373 47.28 -6.59 -3.64
CA TRP A 373 46.10 -7.43 -3.51
C TRP A 373 45.07 -6.85 -2.55
N GLU A 374 45.50 -6.13 -1.51
CA GLU A 374 44.56 -5.47 -0.59
C GLU A 374 43.88 -4.29 -1.27
N LEU A 375 44.61 -3.53 -2.09
CA LEU A 375 44.05 -2.43 -2.88
C LEU A 375 43.07 -2.93 -3.94
N ALA A 376 43.38 -4.07 -4.58
CA ALA A 376 42.49 -4.71 -5.54
C ALA A 376 41.17 -5.15 -4.90
N LEU A 377 41.25 -5.83 -3.75
CA LEU A 377 40.07 -6.26 -2.99
C LEU A 377 39.25 -5.07 -2.49
N PHE A 378 39.91 -4.00 -2.04
CA PHE A 378 39.23 -2.77 -1.65
C PHE A 378 38.48 -2.12 -2.83
N GLN A 379 39.10 -2.05 -4.00
CA GLN A 379 38.50 -1.47 -5.22
C GLN A 379 37.36 -2.33 -5.78
N LEU A 380 37.47 -3.66 -5.71
CA LEU A 380 36.42 -4.57 -6.18
C LEU A 380 35.17 -4.56 -5.29
N THR A 381 35.33 -4.29 -4.00
CA THR A 381 34.24 -4.38 -3.01
C THR A 381 33.69 -3.03 -2.57
N ASN A 382 34.38 -1.93 -2.90
CA ASN A 382 34.05 -0.56 -2.49
C ASN A 382 33.82 -0.37 -0.98
N SER A 383 34.27 -1.31 -0.14
CA SER A 383 34.03 -1.30 1.31
C SER A 383 35.31 -1.05 2.09
N LYS A 384 35.28 -0.04 2.99
CA LYS A 384 36.36 0.23 3.97
C LYS A 384 36.34 -0.72 5.16
N TYR A 385 35.25 -1.46 5.35
CA TYR A 385 35.06 -2.32 6.52
C TYR A 385 34.20 -3.54 6.14
N LEU A 386 34.81 -4.72 6.16
CA LEU A 386 34.10 -5.99 5.99
C LEU A 386 33.71 -6.51 7.38
N GLY A 387 32.45 -6.89 7.57
CA GLY A 387 31.94 -7.39 8.87
C GLY A 387 32.61 -8.69 9.34
N ILE A 388 33.17 -9.46 8.40
CA ILE A 388 34.06 -10.60 8.62
C ILE A 388 35.28 -10.37 7.72
N ASP A 389 36.46 -10.15 8.31
CA ASP A 389 37.69 -9.82 7.58
C ASP A 389 38.64 -11.02 7.51
N ASP A 390 38.40 -11.90 6.53
CA ASP A 390 39.26 -13.06 6.23
C ASP A 390 40.25 -12.78 5.09
N ARG A 391 40.62 -11.51 4.84
CA ARG A 391 41.49 -11.12 3.71
C ARG A 391 42.79 -11.91 3.64
N LYS A 392 43.43 -12.23 4.77
CA LYS A 392 44.66 -13.05 4.78
C LYS A 392 44.43 -14.48 4.26
N ILE A 393 43.32 -15.10 4.65
CA ILE A 393 42.94 -16.45 4.20
C ILE A 393 42.57 -16.39 2.72
N LEU A 394 41.81 -15.37 2.33
CA LEU A 394 41.42 -15.09 0.95
C LEU A 394 42.63 -14.90 0.04
N THR A 395 43.58 -14.04 0.40
CA THR A 395 44.82 -13.81 -0.36
C THR A 395 45.66 -15.09 -0.44
N THR A 396 45.72 -15.88 0.62
CA THR A 396 46.45 -17.17 0.63
C THR A 396 45.80 -18.16 -0.33
N ASN A 397 44.48 -18.25 -0.36
CA ASN A 397 43.74 -19.12 -1.27
C ASN A 397 43.77 -18.62 -2.72
N LEU A 398 43.71 -17.30 -2.94
CA LEU A 398 43.86 -16.67 -4.25
C LEU A 398 45.27 -16.82 -4.83
N LYS A 399 46.30 -17.07 -4.01
CA LYS A 399 47.66 -17.39 -4.49
C LYS A 399 47.84 -18.84 -4.89
N LYS A 400 46.94 -19.75 -4.50
CA LYS A 400 47.01 -21.16 -4.92
C LYS A 400 46.71 -21.28 -6.40
N ASN A 401 47.41 -22.19 -7.08
CA ASN A 401 47.17 -22.53 -8.48
C ASN A 401 45.98 -23.50 -8.58
N VAL A 402 44.81 -23.02 -8.18
CA VAL A 402 43.54 -23.74 -8.27
C VAL A 402 42.53 -22.86 -9.00
N PRO A 403 41.61 -23.44 -9.79
CA PRO A 403 40.47 -22.73 -10.35
C PRO A 403 39.66 -22.02 -9.24
N LYS A 404 39.21 -20.79 -9.50
CA LYS A 404 38.49 -19.94 -8.51
C LYS A 404 37.17 -19.49 -9.10
N GLY A 405 36.10 -19.53 -8.30
CA GLY A 405 34.79 -18.96 -8.63
C GLY A 405 34.56 -17.66 -7.86
N TYR A 406 34.04 -16.63 -8.53
CA TYR A 406 33.64 -15.37 -7.91
C TYR A 406 32.11 -15.25 -7.92
N PHE A 407 31.51 -15.02 -6.75
CA PHE A 407 30.07 -14.86 -6.58
C PHE A 407 29.79 -13.49 -5.92
N PRO A 408 29.40 -12.47 -6.70
CA PRO A 408 29.04 -11.18 -6.12
C PRO A 408 27.69 -11.27 -5.41
N ASP A 409 27.65 -10.83 -4.15
CA ASP A 409 26.45 -10.58 -3.34
C ASP A 409 26.71 -9.30 -2.52
N ASP A 410 25.69 -8.73 -1.88
CA ASP A 410 25.82 -7.52 -1.04
C ASP A 410 26.82 -7.71 0.12
N THR A 411 27.18 -8.96 0.41
CA THR A 411 28.30 -9.35 1.27
C THR A 411 29.20 -10.35 0.55
N LEU A 412 30.49 -10.03 0.44
CA LEU A 412 31.46 -10.88 -0.27
C LEU A 412 31.62 -12.23 0.44
N ASN A 413 31.17 -13.31 -0.19
CA ASN A 413 31.49 -14.68 0.22
C ASN A 413 32.25 -15.37 -0.91
N MET A 414 33.55 -15.57 -0.73
CA MET A 414 34.40 -16.35 -1.64
C MET A 414 34.72 -17.70 -0.99
N SER A 415 34.33 -18.80 -1.64
CA SER A 415 34.63 -20.18 -1.21
C SER A 415 35.88 -20.73 -1.89
#